data_AF-Q5DF21-F1
#
_entry.id   AF-Q5DF21-F1
#
_cell.length_a   1.000
_cell.length_b   1.000
_cell.length_c   1.000
_cell.angle_alpha   90.00
_cell.angle_beta   90.00
_cell.angle_gamma   90.00
#
_symmetry.space_group_name_H-M   'P 1'
#
loop_
_entity.id
_entity.type
_entity.pdbx_description
1 polymer ?
#
loop_
_entity_poly.entity_id
_entity_poly.type
_entity_poly.pdbx_seq_one_letter_code
_entity_poly.pdbx_strand_id
1 'polypeptide(L)'
;MNLIDHFIKICRPTPHSVLFFYNLLDLMLTLYLKMAIRFPAEFLTDHFVNKVMRFALFAVTSCSDIECQLAGLKFISVVISGEFTKSFELLNIISENQANDLLENLPKLVHFSNGQEINKEVLNLEDETNINTLACSIRLITSRCLCNLIKLLPEQFINRHRDVNILPLLDQLVDDSNRYVRIEAVQARNLWLT
;
A
#
# COMPACT_ATOMS: atom_id res chain seq x y z
N MET A 1 -6.04 26.07 1.49
CA MET A 1 -7.15 25.57 2.33
C MET A 1 -7.57 24.23 1.75
N ASN A 2 -7.32 23.12 2.45
CA ASN A 2 -7.59 21.76 1.95
C ASN A 2 -9.11 21.56 1.77
N LEU A 3 -9.55 21.18 0.56
CA LEU A 3 -10.94 20.78 0.32
C LEU A 3 -11.41 19.70 1.30
N ILE A 4 -10.49 18.81 1.69
CA ILE A 4 -10.70 17.74 2.67
C ILE A 4 -11.05 18.31 4.06
N ASP A 5 -10.29 19.29 4.56
CA ASP A 5 -10.51 19.90 5.88
C ASP A 5 -11.81 20.72 5.95
N HIS A 6 -12.23 21.28 4.82
CA HIS A 6 -13.51 22.00 4.71
C HIS A 6 -14.70 21.03 4.63
N PHE A 7 -14.56 19.92 3.91
CA PHE A 7 -15.62 18.89 3.79
C PHE A 7 -15.92 18.19 5.12
N ILE A 8 -14.90 17.89 5.93
CA ILE A 8 -15.06 17.23 7.25
C ILE A 8 -15.88 18.09 8.23
N LYS A 9 -15.84 19.43 8.11
CA LYS A 9 -16.55 20.34 9.02
C LYS A 9 -18.04 20.51 8.73
N ILE A 10 -18.49 20.22 7.51
CA ILE A 10 -19.84 20.61 7.04
C ILE A 10 -20.90 19.54 7.34
N CYS A 11 -20.51 18.28 7.52
CA CYS A 11 -21.47 17.17 7.63
C CYS A 11 -21.55 16.64 9.07
N ARG A 12 -22.65 16.93 9.78
CA ARG A 12 -23.07 16.14 10.95
C ARG A 12 -23.71 14.84 10.43
N PRO A 13 -23.05 13.68 10.48
CA PRO A 13 -23.48 12.58 9.65
C PRO A 13 -24.29 11.55 10.43
N THR A 14 -25.44 11.16 9.88
CA THR A 14 -26.14 9.90 10.22
C THR A 14 -25.30 8.70 9.73
N PRO A 15 -25.45 7.49 10.30
CA PRO A 15 -24.60 6.33 9.96
C PRO A 15 -24.55 6.01 8.45
N HIS A 16 -25.65 6.19 7.73
CA HIS A 16 -25.67 6.03 6.27
C HIS A 16 -24.88 7.11 5.52
N SER A 17 -24.93 8.36 5.99
CA SER A 17 -24.10 9.41 5.41
C SER A 17 -22.62 9.19 5.72
N VAL A 18 -22.27 8.69 6.90
CA VAL A 18 -20.89 8.31 7.26
C VAL A 18 -20.31 7.28 6.28
N LEU A 19 -21.05 6.22 5.98
CA LEU A 19 -20.60 5.18 5.03
C LEU A 19 -20.41 5.75 3.62
N PHE A 20 -21.35 6.58 3.16
CA PHE A 20 -21.23 7.29 1.88
C PHE A 20 -19.98 8.19 1.84
N PHE A 21 -19.68 8.90 2.92
CA PHE A 21 -18.48 9.75 3.01
C PHE A 21 -17.18 8.94 2.91
N TYR A 22 -17.08 7.80 3.60
CA TYR A 22 -15.90 6.95 3.51
C TYR A 22 -15.70 6.39 2.10
N ASN A 23 -16.77 5.90 1.46
CA ASN A 23 -16.69 5.39 0.08
C ASN A 23 -16.27 6.50 -0.91
N LEU A 24 -16.78 7.72 -0.75
CA LEU A 24 -16.39 8.84 -1.60
C LEU A 24 -14.92 9.24 -1.36
N LEU A 25 -14.47 9.25 -0.10
CA LEU A 25 -13.08 9.54 0.24
C LEU A 25 -12.13 8.52 -0.38
N ASP A 26 -12.44 7.23 -0.24
CA ASP A 26 -11.65 6.13 -0.81
C ASP A 26 -11.58 6.23 -2.33
N LEU A 27 -12.70 6.53 -3.00
CA LEU A 27 -12.73 6.76 -4.45
C LEU A 27 -11.85 7.95 -4.87
N MET A 28 -11.98 9.08 -4.18
CA MET A 28 -11.21 10.29 -4.49
C MET A 28 -9.71 10.08 -4.28
N LEU A 29 -9.33 9.40 -3.18
CA LEU A 29 -7.94 9.02 -2.90
C LEU A 29 -7.41 8.07 -3.97
N THR A 30 -8.18 7.06 -4.35
CA THR A 30 -7.82 6.08 -5.39
C THR A 30 -7.50 6.79 -6.70
N LEU A 31 -8.40 7.67 -7.16
CA LEU A 31 -8.20 8.43 -8.40
C LEU A 31 -6.98 9.35 -8.29
N TYR A 32 -6.84 10.05 -7.17
CA TYR A 32 -5.71 10.95 -6.94
C TYR A 32 -4.36 10.22 -6.99
N LEU A 33 -4.25 9.06 -6.32
CA LEU A 33 -3.03 8.24 -6.29
C LEU A 33 -2.74 7.60 -7.65
N LYS A 34 -3.77 7.09 -8.35
CA LYS A 34 -3.65 6.56 -9.71
C LYS A 34 -3.20 7.62 -10.72
N MET A 35 -3.57 8.89 -10.53
CA MET A 35 -3.06 10.00 -11.34
C MET A 35 -1.63 10.38 -10.93
N ALA A 36 -1.35 10.46 -9.63
CA ALA A 36 -0.04 10.87 -9.10
C ALA A 36 1.12 10.00 -9.63
N ILE A 37 0.91 8.69 -9.74
CA ILE A 37 1.92 7.75 -10.25
C ILE A 37 2.18 7.86 -11.77
N ARG A 38 1.31 8.55 -12.51
CA ARG A 38 1.41 8.73 -13.96
C ARG A 38 2.09 10.04 -14.34
N PHE A 39 2.39 10.91 -13.38
CA PHE A 39 3.15 12.12 -13.66
C PHE A 39 4.57 11.74 -14.12
N PRO A 40 5.09 12.40 -15.16
CA PRO A 40 6.49 12.27 -15.54
C PRO A 40 7.40 12.64 -14.37
N ALA A 41 8.56 11.98 -14.25
CA ALA A 41 9.50 12.15 -13.14
C ALA A 41 9.90 13.62 -12.89
N GLU A 42 9.95 14.42 -13.95
CA GLU A 42 10.25 15.86 -13.93
C GLU A 42 9.27 16.69 -13.07
N PHE A 43 8.03 16.21 -12.89
CA PHE A 43 6.99 16.90 -12.10
C PHE A 43 6.90 16.39 -10.65
N LEU A 44 7.60 15.30 -10.33
CA LEU A 44 7.64 14.73 -8.99
C LEU A 44 8.68 15.51 -8.18
N THR A 45 8.30 16.67 -7.67
CA THR A 45 9.13 17.45 -6.74
C THR A 45 9.07 16.88 -5.32
N ASP A 46 10.07 17.17 -4.48
CA ASP A 46 10.07 16.81 -3.03
C ASP A 46 8.76 17.19 -2.34
N HIS A 47 8.29 18.41 -2.58
CA HIS A 47 7.04 18.88 -1.98
C HIS A 47 5.83 18.05 -2.42
N PHE A 48 5.74 17.72 -3.71
CA PHE A 48 4.66 16.90 -4.24
C PHE A 48 4.72 15.48 -3.69
N VAL A 49 5.88 14.83 -3.76
CA VAL A 49 6.08 13.46 -3.27
C VAL A 49 5.79 13.39 -1.77
N ASN A 50 6.27 14.33 -0.96
CA ASN A 50 6.00 14.37 0.48
C ASN A 50 4.50 14.48 0.79
N LYS A 51 3.78 15.28 0.00
CA LYS A 51 2.34 15.45 0.17
C LYS A 51 1.58 14.18 -0.23
N VAL A 52 1.90 13.59 -1.38
CA VAL A 52 1.22 12.39 -1.89
C VAL A 52 1.56 11.16 -1.04
N MET A 53 2.80 11.04 -0.56
CA MET A 53 3.22 9.93 0.30
C MET A 53 2.35 9.83 1.56
N ARG A 54 1.98 10.97 2.18
CA ARG A 54 1.07 10.98 3.33
C ARG A 54 -0.30 10.39 3.00
N PHE A 55 -0.84 10.71 1.82
CA PHE A 55 -2.11 10.13 1.36
C PHE A 55 -1.98 8.66 0.99
N ALA A 56 -0.85 8.26 0.40
CA ALA A 56 -0.57 6.87 0.07
C ALA A 56 -0.45 5.99 1.33
N LEU A 57 0.26 6.48 2.35
CA LEU A 57 0.35 5.82 3.66
C LEU A 57 -1.03 5.69 4.30
N PHE A 58 -1.80 6.79 4.36
CA PHE A 58 -3.17 6.76 4.86
C PHE A 58 -4.05 5.75 4.11
N ALA A 59 -3.93 5.70 2.78
CA ALA A 59 -4.69 4.76 1.97
C ALA A 59 -4.37 3.30 2.33
N VAL A 60 -3.11 2.96 2.57
CA VAL A 60 -2.70 1.60 2.94
C VAL A 60 -3.13 1.23 4.36
N THR A 61 -3.04 2.16 5.32
CA THR A 61 -3.24 1.84 6.74
C THR A 61 -4.67 2.02 7.22
N SER A 62 -5.48 2.83 6.54
CA SER A 62 -6.74 3.35 7.10
C SER A 62 -7.95 3.25 6.19
N CYS A 63 -7.77 3.12 4.86
CA CYS A 63 -8.92 2.95 3.96
C CYS A 63 -9.50 1.54 4.06
N SER A 64 -10.80 1.43 3.83
CA SER A 64 -11.51 0.15 3.77
C SER A 64 -11.51 -0.47 2.38
N ASP A 65 -11.42 0.36 1.34
CA ASP A 65 -11.43 -0.08 -0.05
C ASP A 65 -10.08 -0.65 -0.49
N ILE A 66 -10.13 -1.85 -1.08
CA ILE A 66 -8.96 -2.61 -1.51
C ILE A 66 -8.24 -1.96 -2.71
N GLU A 67 -8.98 -1.29 -3.59
CA GLU A 67 -8.37 -0.55 -4.71
C GLU A 67 -7.64 0.69 -4.21
N CYS A 68 -8.18 1.38 -3.22
CA CYS A 68 -7.55 2.53 -2.57
C CYS A 68 -6.24 2.11 -1.89
N GLN A 69 -6.29 1.03 -1.09
CA GLN A 69 -5.10 0.44 -0.46
C GLN A 69 -4.05 0.06 -1.51
N LEU A 70 -4.45 -0.61 -2.60
CA LEU A 70 -3.53 -0.99 -3.69
C LEU A 70 -2.96 0.24 -4.41
N ALA A 71 -3.75 1.29 -4.62
CA ALA A 71 -3.28 2.53 -5.24
C ALA A 71 -2.21 3.22 -4.38
N GLY A 72 -2.43 3.26 -3.06
CA GLY A 72 -1.44 3.74 -2.08
C GLY A 72 -0.17 2.92 -2.11
N LEU A 73 -0.29 1.60 -2.05
CA LEU A 73 0.85 0.69 -2.06
C LEU A 73 1.67 0.80 -3.36
N LYS A 74 1.00 0.93 -4.52
CA LYS A 74 1.67 1.15 -5.82
C LYS A 74 2.45 2.46 -5.84
N PHE A 75 1.86 3.55 -5.34
CA PHE A 75 2.55 4.83 -5.27
C PHE A 75 3.80 4.74 -4.38
N ILE A 76 3.67 4.16 -3.18
CA ILE A 76 4.81 3.92 -2.27
C ILE A 76 5.89 3.13 -3.00
N SER A 77 5.51 1.99 -3.62
CA SER A 77 6.44 1.12 -4.36
C SER A 77 7.25 1.87 -5.40
N VAL A 78 6.62 2.75 -6.18
CA VAL A 78 7.30 3.50 -7.26
C VAL A 78 8.24 4.54 -6.69
N VAL A 79 7.82 5.28 -5.66
CA VAL A 79 8.68 6.30 -5.04
C VAL A 79 9.93 5.66 -4.42
N ILE A 80 9.81 4.49 -3.80
CA ILE A 80 10.95 3.82 -3.18
C ILE A 80 11.80 2.99 -4.16
N SER A 81 11.38 2.76 -5.40
CA SER A 81 12.05 1.85 -6.34
C SER A 81 13.19 2.47 -7.15
N GLY A 82 14.12 3.20 -6.54
CA GLY A 82 15.39 3.53 -7.21
C GLY A 82 15.42 4.83 -8.00
N GLU A 83 14.40 5.08 -8.84
CA GLU A 83 14.36 6.25 -9.73
C GLU A 83 14.27 7.58 -8.99
N PHE A 84 13.62 7.58 -7.81
CA PHE A 84 13.51 8.74 -6.93
C PHE A 84 14.39 8.62 -5.69
N THR A 85 14.79 7.42 -5.24
CA THR A 85 15.62 7.30 -4.02
C THR A 85 17.00 7.97 -4.08
N LYS A 86 17.53 8.27 -5.28
CA LYS A 86 18.82 8.99 -5.41
C LYS A 86 18.69 10.51 -5.24
N SER A 87 17.49 11.05 -5.41
CA SER A 87 17.22 12.49 -5.35
C SER A 87 16.53 12.92 -4.06
N PHE A 88 15.91 11.99 -3.34
CA PHE A 88 15.08 12.29 -2.18
C PHE A 88 15.68 11.65 -0.94
N GLU A 89 15.84 12.43 0.14
CA GLU A 89 16.05 11.91 1.48
C GLU A 89 14.74 11.25 1.96
N LEU A 90 14.43 10.06 1.44
CA LEU A 90 13.18 9.33 1.69
C LEU A 90 12.94 9.07 3.19
N LEU A 91 14.02 8.99 3.97
CA LEU A 91 14.01 8.94 5.43
C LEU A 91 13.39 10.19 6.10
N ASN A 92 13.37 11.34 5.44
CA ASN A 92 12.70 12.55 5.90
C ASN A 92 11.22 12.61 5.49
N ILE A 93 10.76 11.68 4.64
CA ILE A 93 9.39 11.68 4.10
C ILE A 93 8.44 10.88 4.99
N ILE A 94 8.92 9.77 5.55
CA ILE A 94 8.12 8.85 6.35
C ILE A 94 8.62 8.89 7.80
N SER A 95 7.74 9.18 8.74
CA SER A 95 8.08 9.11 10.16
C SER A 95 8.20 7.66 10.65
N GLU A 96 8.90 7.45 11.77
CA GLU A 96 9.01 6.13 12.41
C GLU A 96 7.65 5.47 12.63
N ASN A 97 6.67 6.20 13.15
CA ASN A 97 5.33 5.67 13.38
C ASN A 97 4.65 5.23 12.08
N GLN A 98 4.77 6.03 11.02
CA GLN A 98 4.18 5.70 9.71
C GLN A 98 4.83 4.47 9.07
N ALA A 99 6.14 4.29 9.27
CA ALA A 99 6.84 3.10 8.81
C ALA A 99 6.39 1.85 9.57
N ASN A 100 6.24 1.95 10.90
CA ASN A 100 5.72 0.85 11.72
C ASN A 100 4.29 0.47 11.30
N ASP A 101 3.40 1.48 11.19
CA ASP A 101 2.01 1.28 10.77
C ASP A 101 1.94 0.60 9.39
N LEU A 102 2.81 0.99 8.45
CA LEU A 102 2.90 0.35 7.14
C LEU A 102 3.30 -1.13 7.27
N LEU A 103 4.41 -1.44 7.95
CA LEU A 103 4.93 -2.80 8.07
C LEU A 103 3.98 -3.74 8.84
N GLU A 104 3.23 -3.23 9.81
CA GLU A 104 2.19 -3.98 10.52
C GLU A 104 0.93 -4.23 9.69
N ASN A 105 0.61 -3.35 8.74
CA ASN A 105 -0.58 -3.48 7.91
C ASN A 105 -0.34 -4.28 6.61
N LEU A 106 0.89 -4.38 6.11
CA LEU A 106 1.19 -5.18 4.90
C LEU A 106 0.74 -6.65 5.00
N PRO A 107 1.00 -7.38 6.11
CA PRO A 107 0.48 -8.74 6.25
C PRO A 107 -1.04 -8.80 6.26
N LYS A 108 -1.70 -7.86 6.94
CA LYS A 108 -3.17 -7.79 6.99
C LYS A 108 -3.75 -7.59 5.60
N LEU A 109 -3.17 -6.67 4.81
CA LEU A 109 -3.59 -6.40 3.44
C LEU A 109 -3.47 -7.64 2.55
N VAL A 110 -2.37 -8.38 2.65
CA VAL A 110 -2.19 -9.65 1.93
C VAL A 110 -3.19 -10.71 2.41
N HIS A 111 -3.38 -10.85 3.71
CA HIS A 111 -4.36 -11.78 4.28
C HIS A 111 -5.79 -11.46 3.86
N PHE A 112 -6.23 -10.20 3.87
CA PHE A 112 -7.54 -9.80 3.38
C PHE A 112 -7.70 -10.10 1.89
N SER A 113 -6.64 -9.92 1.10
CA SER A 113 -6.67 -10.24 -0.33
C SER A 113 -6.77 -11.75 -0.61
N ASN A 114 -6.26 -12.60 0.29
CA ASN A 114 -6.36 -14.05 0.21
C ASN A 114 -7.64 -14.60 0.87
N GLY A 115 -8.10 -13.92 1.92
CA GLY A 115 -9.21 -14.28 2.79
C GLY A 115 -10.56 -13.75 2.32
N GLN A 116 -10.62 -13.09 1.16
CA GLN A 116 -11.81 -13.21 0.31
C GLN A 116 -11.89 -14.66 -0.21
N GLU A 117 -12.14 -15.60 0.72
CA GLU A 117 -13.16 -16.61 0.50
C GLU A 117 -14.45 -15.82 0.30
N ILE A 118 -14.58 -15.34 -0.93
CA ILE A 118 -15.78 -14.83 -1.53
C ILE A 118 -16.90 -15.74 -1.04
N ASN A 119 -17.93 -15.17 -0.42
CA ASN A 119 -19.25 -15.79 -0.42
C ASN A 119 -19.59 -16.01 -1.90
N LYS A 120 -19.19 -17.17 -2.44
CA LYS A 120 -19.31 -17.59 -3.85
C LYS A 120 -20.75 -17.58 -4.34
N GLU A 121 -21.70 -17.41 -3.43
CA GLU A 121 -23.12 -17.30 -3.72
C GLU A 121 -23.53 -15.92 -4.27
N VAL A 122 -22.68 -14.88 -4.26
CA VAL A 122 -23.10 -13.51 -4.61
C VAL A 122 -22.23 -12.79 -5.66
N LEU A 123 -21.02 -13.26 -5.97
CA LEU A 123 -20.11 -12.56 -6.89
C LEU A 123 -20.23 -13.08 -8.33
N ASN A 124 -20.41 -12.16 -9.30
CA ASN A 124 -20.40 -12.51 -10.71
C ASN A 124 -18.98 -12.94 -11.13
N LEU A 125 -18.86 -13.79 -12.16
CA LEU A 125 -17.56 -14.27 -12.69
C LEU A 125 -16.61 -13.12 -13.10
N GLU A 126 -17.15 -11.99 -13.54
CA GLU A 126 -16.37 -10.77 -13.84
C GLU A 126 -15.77 -10.13 -12.57
N ASP A 127 -16.51 -10.17 -11.45
CA ASP A 127 -16.04 -9.65 -10.18
C ASP A 127 -14.99 -10.59 -9.55
N GLU A 128 -15.15 -11.91 -9.69
CA GLU A 128 -14.15 -12.88 -9.21
C GLU A 128 -12.80 -12.75 -9.94
N THR A 129 -12.82 -12.54 -11.26
CA THR A 129 -11.59 -12.36 -12.05
C THR A 129 -10.89 -11.03 -11.71
N ASN A 130 -11.66 -9.97 -11.46
CA ASN A 130 -11.13 -8.68 -11.01
C ASN A 130 -10.52 -8.78 -9.60
N ILE A 131 -11.23 -9.41 -8.65
CA ILE A 131 -10.75 -9.64 -7.28
C ILE A 131 -9.46 -10.45 -7.27
N ASN A 132 -9.40 -11.55 -8.03
CA ASN A 132 -8.18 -12.37 -8.12
C ASN A 132 -7.00 -11.57 -8.71
N THR A 133 -7.27 -10.68 -9.66
CA THR A 133 -6.26 -9.80 -10.25
C THR A 133 -5.77 -8.74 -9.25
N LEU A 134 -6.67 -8.15 -8.47
CA LEU A 134 -6.35 -7.20 -7.41
C LEU A 134 -5.55 -7.86 -6.29
N ALA A 135 -5.96 -9.05 -5.84
CA ALA A 135 -5.27 -9.80 -4.81
C ALA A 135 -3.86 -10.20 -5.25
N CYS A 136 -3.71 -10.71 -6.48
CA CYS A 136 -2.40 -10.99 -7.06
C CYS A 136 -1.54 -9.71 -7.14
N SER A 137 -2.15 -8.57 -7.50
CA SER A 137 -1.45 -7.29 -7.58
C SER A 137 -0.96 -6.83 -6.21
N ILE A 138 -1.76 -6.97 -5.15
CA ILE A 138 -1.36 -6.66 -3.78
C ILE A 138 -0.14 -7.49 -3.38
N ARG A 139 -0.20 -8.80 -3.55
CA ARG A 139 0.90 -9.70 -3.18
C ARG A 139 2.19 -9.38 -3.94
N LEU A 140 2.08 -9.09 -5.24
CA LEU A 140 3.21 -8.72 -6.07
C LEU A 140 3.83 -7.39 -5.64
N ILE A 141 3.01 -6.35 -5.47
CA ILE A 141 3.51 -5.01 -5.13
C ILE A 141 4.03 -4.99 -3.68
N THR A 142 3.41 -5.71 -2.75
CA THR A 142 3.93 -5.88 -1.38
C THR A 142 5.33 -6.47 -1.39
N SER A 143 5.55 -7.55 -2.15
CA SER A 143 6.87 -8.18 -2.28
C SER A 143 7.91 -7.20 -2.84
N ARG A 144 7.56 -6.45 -3.89
CA ARG A 144 8.41 -5.40 -4.47
C ARG A 144 8.72 -4.26 -3.51
N CYS A 145 7.72 -3.83 -2.73
CA CYS A 145 7.90 -2.81 -1.71
C CYS A 145 8.94 -3.27 -0.69
N LEU A 146 8.83 -4.50 -0.21
CA LEU A 146 9.73 -5.06 0.81
C LEU A 146 11.18 -5.18 0.32
N CYS A 147 11.41 -5.43 -0.98
CA CYS A 147 12.75 -5.39 -1.59
C CYS A 147 13.45 -4.02 -1.45
N ASN A 148 12.68 -2.93 -1.35
CA ASN A 148 13.22 -1.56 -1.33
C ASN A 148 13.13 -0.94 0.06
N LEU A 149 12.09 -1.22 0.84
CA LEU A 149 11.92 -0.71 2.20
C LEU A 149 13.11 -1.07 3.10
N ILE A 150 13.61 -2.30 3.02
CA ILE A 150 14.75 -2.75 3.83
C ILE A 150 16.03 -1.93 3.60
N LYS A 151 16.20 -1.38 2.39
CA LYS A 151 17.38 -0.56 2.06
C LYS A 151 17.29 0.86 2.62
N LEU A 152 16.09 1.27 3.02
CA LEU A 152 15.78 2.63 3.46
C LEU A 152 15.62 2.71 4.97
N LEU A 153 15.12 1.67 5.62
CA LEU A 153 14.81 1.70 7.04
C LEU A 153 16.06 1.47 7.91
N PRO A 154 16.19 2.16 9.06
CA PRO A 154 17.28 1.88 9.99
C PRO A 154 17.19 0.46 10.57
N GLU A 155 18.35 -0.14 10.86
CA GLU A 155 18.44 -1.55 11.30
C GLU A 155 17.59 -1.87 12.54
N GLN A 156 17.49 -0.94 13.48
CA GLN A 156 16.65 -1.09 14.68
C GLN A 156 15.17 -1.31 14.35
N PHE A 157 14.68 -0.74 13.25
CA PHE A 157 13.31 -0.93 12.78
C PHE A 157 13.13 -2.28 12.11
N ILE A 158 14.07 -2.65 11.25
CA ILE A 158 14.08 -3.92 10.56
C ILE A 158 13.96 -5.05 11.59
N ASN A 159 14.78 -5.01 12.64
CA ASN A 159 14.81 -6.04 13.69
C ASN A 159 13.48 -6.18 14.47
N ARG A 160 12.69 -5.11 14.62
CA ARG A 160 11.38 -5.19 15.30
C ARG A 160 10.33 -5.94 14.49
N HIS A 161 10.39 -5.84 13.16
CA HIS A 161 9.36 -6.37 12.27
C HIS A 161 9.78 -7.61 11.50
N ARG A 162 11.09 -7.86 11.36
CA ARG A 162 11.67 -8.95 10.56
C ARG A 162 11.02 -10.28 10.91
N ASP A 163 11.15 -10.74 12.15
CA ASP A 163 10.72 -12.08 12.54
C ASP A 163 9.22 -12.17 12.89
N VAL A 164 8.58 -11.03 13.16
CA VAL A 164 7.18 -10.98 13.61
C VAL A 164 6.20 -10.78 12.46
N ASN A 165 6.48 -9.84 11.56
CA ASN A 165 5.55 -9.43 10.51
C ASN A 165 6.03 -9.83 9.12
N ILE A 166 7.32 -9.66 8.83
CA ILE A 166 7.81 -9.64 7.45
C ILE A 166 8.26 -11.02 6.95
N LEU A 167 9.13 -11.72 7.67
CA LEU A 167 9.56 -13.06 7.28
C LEU A 167 8.39 -14.05 7.23
N PRO A 168 7.45 -14.10 8.21
CA PRO A 168 6.28 -14.97 8.11
C PRO A 168 5.41 -14.68 6.88
N LEU A 169 5.23 -13.40 6.52
CA LEU A 169 4.53 -13.00 5.31
C LEU A 169 5.27 -13.48 4.05
N LEU A 170 6.58 -13.28 3.99
CA LEU A 170 7.39 -13.66 2.84
C LEU A 170 7.47 -15.19 2.68
N ASP A 171 7.56 -15.94 3.78
CA ASP A 171 7.51 -17.40 3.77
C ASP A 171 6.19 -17.93 3.18
N GLN A 172 5.07 -17.22 3.34
CA GLN A 172 3.81 -17.56 2.65
C GLN A 172 3.86 -17.22 1.15
N LEU A 173 4.47 -16.08 0.79
CA LEU A 173 4.49 -15.58 -0.58
C LEU A 173 5.51 -16.28 -1.49
N VAL A 174 6.55 -16.92 -0.94
CA VAL A 174 7.48 -17.73 -1.75
C VAL A 174 6.81 -18.93 -2.41
N ASP A 175 5.72 -19.42 -1.81
CA ASP A 175 4.91 -20.54 -2.31
C ASP A 175 3.62 -20.06 -3.03
N ASP A 176 3.52 -18.76 -3.37
CA ASP A 176 2.36 -18.19 -4.06
C ASP A 176 2.07 -18.89 -5.40
N SER A 177 0.79 -18.98 -5.80
CA SER A 177 0.41 -19.62 -7.07
C SER A 177 0.96 -18.88 -8.30
N ASN A 178 1.16 -17.56 -8.21
CA ASN A 178 1.68 -16.72 -9.27
C ASN A 178 3.22 -16.67 -9.27
N ARG A 179 3.81 -17.02 -10.42
CA ARG A 179 5.28 -17.05 -10.59
C ARG A 179 5.95 -15.71 -10.30
N TYR A 180 5.36 -14.59 -10.70
CA TYR A 180 5.96 -13.26 -10.48
C TYR A 180 5.97 -12.87 -9.01
N VAL A 181 4.93 -13.23 -8.25
CA VAL A 181 4.89 -13.03 -6.80
C VAL A 181 6.02 -13.83 -6.15
N ARG A 182 6.15 -15.12 -6.48
CA ARG A 182 7.23 -15.97 -5.93
C ARG A 182 8.62 -15.39 -6.16
N ILE A 183 8.91 -14.91 -7.37
CA ILE A 183 10.23 -14.35 -7.71
C ILE A 183 10.56 -13.14 -6.82
N GLU A 184 9.63 -12.19 -6.72
CA GLU A 184 9.82 -10.97 -5.92
C GLU A 184 9.86 -11.30 -4.43
N ALA A 185 9.04 -12.25 -3.96
CA ALA A 185 9.00 -12.69 -2.57
C ALA A 185 10.32 -13.36 -2.15
N VAL A 186 10.89 -14.23 -2.99
CA VAL A 186 12.20 -14.85 -2.74
C VAL A 186 13.30 -13.79 -2.66
N GLN A 187 13.27 -12.82 -3.57
CA GLN A 187 14.24 -11.71 -3.56
C GLN A 187 14.12 -10.88 -2.28
N ALA A 188 12.90 -10.48 -1.91
CA ALA A 188 12.65 -9.76 -0.67
C ALA A 188 13.13 -10.57 0.53
N ARG A 189 12.72 -11.85 0.63
CA ARG A 189 13.08 -12.73 1.73
C ARG A 189 14.59 -12.81 1.94
N ASN A 190 15.35 -13.00 0.86
CA ASN A 190 16.81 -13.07 0.94
C ASN A 190 17.43 -11.77 1.48
N LEU A 191 16.87 -10.61 1.13
CA LEU A 191 17.30 -9.33 1.70
C LEU A 191 16.92 -9.22 3.18
N TRP A 192 15.75 -9.71 3.58
CA TRP A 192 15.29 -9.62 4.97
C TRP A 192 15.97 -10.62 5.91
N LEU A 193 16.69 -11.61 5.37
CA LEU A 193 17.50 -12.57 6.13
C LEU A 193 18.95 -12.11 6.37
N THR A 194 19.42 -11.09 5.66
CA THR A 194 20.74 -10.46 5.93
C THR A 194 20.65 -9.52 7.12
#